data_AF-A0A355HAT9-F1
#
_entry.id   AF-A0A355HAT9-F1
#
_cell.length_a   1.000
_cell.length_b   1.000
_cell.length_c   1.000
_cell.angle_alpha   90.00
_cell.angle_beta   90.00
_cell.angle_gamma   90.00
#
_symmetry.space_group_name_H-M   'P 1'
#
loop_
_entity.id
_entity.type
_entity.pdbx_description
1 polymer ?
#
loop_
_entity_poly.entity_id
_entity_poly.type
_entity_poly.pdbx_seq_one_letter_code
_entity_poly.pdbx_strand_id
1 'polypeptide(L)' 'PRGNAEGWQGQRFGHYMEIEASETFLEQSGFRIIEHYYRPDGKPREQQPWLAIVSQRQDLKQ' A
#
# COMPACT_ATOMS: atom_id res chain seq x y z
N PRO A 1 1.04 -5.50 -5.59
CA PRO A 1 2.38 -4.98 -6.00
C PRO A 1 2.48 -3.52 -5.57
N ARG A 2 3.68 -3.08 -5.20
CA ARG A 2 3.95 -1.65 -4.95
C ARG A 2 4.44 -0.96 -6.22
N GLY A 3 4.50 0.37 -6.18
CA GLY A 3 5.12 1.19 -7.22
C GLY A 3 4.27 2.41 -7.56
N ASN A 4 4.81 3.29 -8.38
CA ASN A 4 4.12 4.50 -8.85
C ASN A 4 3.76 4.43 -10.34
N ALA A 5 3.82 3.23 -10.92
CA ALA A 5 3.55 3.01 -12.34
C ALA A 5 2.12 2.49 -12.55
N GLU A 6 1.59 2.80 -13.72
CA GLU A 6 0.35 2.24 -14.24
C GLU A 6 0.57 1.70 -15.66
N GLY A 7 -0.21 0.71 -16.05
CA GLY A 7 -0.13 0.15 -17.39
C GLY A 7 -0.63 -1.28 -17.51
N TRP A 8 -0.58 -1.80 -18.73
CA TRP A 8 -0.95 -3.17 -19.05
C TRP A 8 0.14 -4.17 -18.64
N GLN A 9 -0.26 -5.20 -17.91
CA GLN A 9 0.54 -6.37 -17.56
C GLN A 9 -0.17 -7.62 -18.11
N GLY A 10 0.21 -8.00 -19.33
CA GLY A 10 -0.54 -9.00 -20.10
C GLY A 10 -1.97 -8.54 -20.35
N GLN A 11 -2.95 -9.30 -19.87
CA GLN A 11 -4.38 -9.01 -20.06
C GLN A 11 -4.99 -8.10 -18.98
N ARG A 12 -4.20 -7.64 -18.00
CA ARG A 12 -4.72 -6.84 -16.87
C ARG A 12 -4.06 -5.48 -16.83
N PHE A 13 -4.86 -4.43 -16.69
CA PHE A 13 -4.34 -3.11 -16.34
C PHE A 13 -4.03 -3.06 -14.83
N GLY A 14 -2.83 -2.62 -14.48
CA GLY A 14 -2.40 -2.40 -13.11
C GLY A 14 -2.19 -0.91 -12.86
N HIS A 15 -2.63 -0.44 -11.69
CA HIS A 15 -2.26 0.84 -11.12
C HIS A 15 -1.70 0.54 -9.73
N TYR A 16 -0.41 0.82 -9.53
CA TYR A 16 0.29 0.51 -8.29
C TYR A 16 0.37 1.75 -7.39
N MET A 17 0.54 1.51 -6.09
CA MET A 17 0.77 2.59 -5.12
C MET A 17 1.92 2.24 -4.20
N GLU A 18 2.69 3.26 -3.82
CA GLU A 18 3.61 3.22 -2.67
C GLU A 18 2.89 3.59 -1.37
N ILE A 19 3.62 3.52 -0.25
CA ILE A 19 3.04 3.70 1.09
C ILE A 19 2.52 5.12 1.31
N GLU A 20 3.21 6.13 0.79
CA GLU A 20 2.87 7.55 0.99
C GLU A 20 1.50 7.91 0.39
N ALA A 21 1.22 7.41 -0.81
CA ALA A 21 -0.09 7.57 -1.44
C ALA A 21 -1.18 6.78 -0.69
N SER A 22 -0.86 5.54 -0.28
CA SER A 22 -1.78 4.66 0.42
C SER A 22 -2.19 5.23 1.79
N GLU A 23 -1.25 5.82 2.52
CA GLU A 23 -1.45 6.49 3.80
C GLU A 23 -2.46 7.62 3.69
N THR A 24 -2.27 8.54 2.74
CA THR A 24 -3.18 9.66 2.51
C THR A 24 -4.62 9.19 2.30
N PHE A 25 -4.83 8.18 1.44
CA PHE A 25 -6.18 7.68 1.16
C PHE A 25 -6.81 6.94 2.34
N LEU A 26 -6.02 6.15 3.08
CA LEU A 26 -6.50 5.42 4.26
C LEU A 26 -6.92 6.39 5.36
N GLU A 27 -6.09 7.40 5.66
CA GLU A 27 -6.39 8.42 6.67
C GLU A 27 -7.65 9.21 6.32
N GLN A 28 -7.75 9.69 5.08
CA GLN A 28 -8.94 10.40 4.60
C GLN A 28 -10.20 9.54 4.63
N SER A 29 -10.05 8.22 4.51
CA SER A 29 -11.15 7.25 4.60
C SER A 29 -11.47 6.84 6.05
N GLY A 30 -10.83 7.44 7.05
CA GLY A 30 -11.06 7.14 8.47
C GLY A 30 -10.37 5.87 8.96
N PHE A 31 -9.27 5.46 8.33
CA PHE A 31 -8.44 4.35 8.79
C PHE A 31 -7.10 4.87 9.32
N ARG A 32 -6.65 4.26 10.42
CA ARG A 32 -5.28 4.43 10.92
C ARG A 32 -4.45 3.23 10.48
N ILE A 33 -3.26 3.48 9.94
CA ILE A 33 -2.26 2.44 9.71
C ILE A 33 -1.70 1.96 11.05
N ILE A 34 -1.73 0.65 11.28
CA ILE A 34 -1.12 -0.02 12.43
C ILE A 34 0.30 -0.42 12.09
N GLU A 35 0.49 -1.02 10.92
CA GLU A 35 1.78 -1.54 10.45
C GLU A 35 1.80 -1.57 8.92
N HIS A 36 2.99 -1.42 8.34
CA HIS A 36 3.22 -1.73 6.94
C HIS A 36 4.57 -2.41 6.78
N TYR A 37 4.68 -3.33 5.82
CA TYR A 37 5.93 -4.02 5.55
C TYR A 37 6.03 -4.45 4.09
N TYR A 38 7.27 -4.67 3.66
CA TYR A 38 7.63 -5.01 2.30
C TYR A 38 8.07 -6.46 2.24
N ARG A 39 7.58 -7.21 1.24
CA ARG A 39 7.84 -8.65 1.11
C ARG A 39 8.62 -8.99 -0.16
N PRO A 40 9.48 -10.01 -0.12
CA PRO A 40 9.79 -10.86 1.05
C PRO A 40 10.67 -10.14 2.09
N ASP A 41 10.51 -10.49 3.37
CA ASP A 41 11.32 -9.92 4.44
C ASP A 41 12.80 -10.34 4.34
N GLY A 42 13.71 -9.56 4.93
CA GLY A 42 15.15 -9.86 4.96
C GLY A 42 15.89 -9.67 3.62
N LYS A 43 15.25 -9.07 2.62
CA LYS A 43 15.86 -8.71 1.33
C LYS A 43 16.03 -7.19 1.21
N PRO A 44 16.98 -6.71 0.37
CA PRO A 44 17.04 -5.29 0.02
C PRO A 44 15.70 -4.82 -0.56
N ARG A 45 15.31 -3.56 -0.28
CA ARG A 45 13.99 -2.99 -0.65
C ARG A 45 13.64 -3.13 -2.13
N GLU A 46 14.64 -3.06 -3.01
CA GLU A 46 14.49 -3.25 -4.46
C GLU A 46 13.97 -4.63 -4.84
N GLN A 47 14.26 -5.65 -4.02
CA GLN A 47 13.81 -7.03 -4.21
C GLN A 47 12.51 -7.34 -3.44
N GLN A 48 11.88 -6.33 -2.84
CA GLN A 48 10.62 -6.46 -2.10
C GLN A 48 9.46 -5.83 -2.89
N PRO A 49 8.90 -6.52 -3.90
CA PRO A 49 7.92 -5.92 -4.83
C PRO A 49 6.50 -5.79 -4.26
N TRP A 50 6.27 -6.24 -3.02
CA TRP A 50 4.95 -6.25 -2.40
C TRP A 50 4.94 -5.36 -1.18
N LEU A 51 4.02 -4.40 -1.14
CA LEU A 51 3.64 -3.68 0.06
C LEU A 51 2.42 -4.36 0.70
N ALA A 52 2.47 -4.60 2.00
CA ALA A 52 1.34 -5.02 2.82
C ALA A 52 1.09 -3.94 3.88
N ILE A 53 -0.18 -3.60 4.10
CA ILE A 53 -0.61 -2.59 5.07
C ILE A 53 -1.67 -3.23 5.97
N VAL A 54 -1.49 -3.11 7.28
CA VAL A 54 -2.49 -3.44 8.29
C VAL A 54 -3.07 -2.13 8.80
N SER A 55 -4.38 -1.97 8.65
CA SER A 55 -5.07 -0.76 9.10
C SER A 55 -6.29 -1.12 9.93
N GLN A 56 -6.69 -0.18 10.78
CA GLN A 56 -7.88 -0.27 11.60
C GLN A 56 -8.76 0.93 11.35
N ARG A 57 -10.06 0.69 11.15
CA ARG A 57 -11.05 1.75 11.05
C ARG A 57 -11.10 2.51 12.38
N GLN A 58 -11.00 3.83 12.31
CA GLN A 58 -11.20 4.69 13.45
C GLN A 58 -12.70 4.95 13.61
N ASP A 59 -13.19 4.87 14.85
CA ASP A 59 -14.50 5.41 15.17
C ASP A 59 -14.37 6.94 15.14
N LEU A 60 -14.81 7.54 14.04
CA LEU A 60 -14.96 8.99 13.94
C LEU A 60 -16.04 9.38 14.96
N LYS A 61 -15.62 9.91 16.13
CA LYS A 61 -16.55 10.62 17.00
C LYS A 61 -17.04 11.82 16.20
N GLN A 62 -18.33 11.82 15.86
CA GLN A 62 -19.02 12.96 15.27
C GLN A 62 -18.99 14.17 16.19
#